data_AF-A0A1H4BK19-F1
#
_entry.id   AF-A0A1H4BK19-F1
#
_cell.length_a   1.000
_cell.length_b   1.000
_cell.length_c   1.000
_cell.angle_alpha   90.00
_cell.angle_beta   90.00
_cell.angle_gamma   90.00
#
_symmetry.space_group_name_H-M   'P 1'
#
loop_
_entity.id
_entity.type
_entity.pdbx_description
1 polymer ?
#
loop_
_entity_poly.entity_id
_entity_poly.type
_entity_poly.pdbx_seq_one_letter_code
_entity_poly.pdbx_strand_id
1 'polypeptide(L)'
;MNSSQGNTHTADIEKAPHENAVPAPSLTLEQAQTKVDEWIKTIGVRYFNELTNLGILMEEVGELSRLMVRQYGEQSFKQKETHLNTKQALSDEMADVLWVLLCLANQTGVNLTTALQQNFDKKTIRDKDRHKNNPALQTESGR
;
A
#
# COMPACT_ATOMS: atom_id res chain seq x y z
N MET A 1 18.93 -7.30 70.66
CA MET A 1 19.47 -7.48 69.30
C MET A 1 18.33 -7.50 68.31
N ASN A 2 18.40 -6.61 67.31
CA ASN A 2 17.66 -6.53 66.04
C ASN A 2 16.12 -6.48 66.04
N SER A 3 15.44 -5.78 65.14
CA SER A 3 15.67 -4.62 64.24
C SER A 3 14.54 -4.69 63.22
N SER A 4 14.00 -3.53 62.88
CA SER A 4 13.32 -3.18 61.62
C SER A 4 11.95 -3.74 61.27
N GLN A 5 11.05 -2.75 61.20
CA GLN A 5 9.83 -2.68 60.42
C GLN A 5 10.01 -3.11 58.96
N GLY A 6 8.95 -3.70 58.39
CA GLY A 6 8.77 -3.88 56.95
C GLY A 6 7.34 -3.50 56.57
N ASN A 7 7.09 -2.20 56.43
CA ASN A 7 5.88 -1.65 55.82
C ASN A 7 5.97 -1.88 54.30
N THR A 8 5.13 -2.75 53.73
CA THR A 8 5.06 -2.93 52.28
C THR A 8 4.10 -1.90 51.70
N HIS A 9 4.71 -0.82 51.23
CA HIS A 9 4.10 0.22 50.42
C HIS A 9 3.79 -0.38 49.03
N THR A 10 2.52 -0.70 48.76
CA THR A 10 2.06 -0.91 47.38
C THR A 10 2.05 0.44 46.68
N ALA A 11 3.13 0.71 45.95
CA ALA A 11 3.28 1.88 45.10
C ALA A 11 2.21 1.86 43.99
N ASP A 12 1.56 3.00 43.82
CA ASP A 12 0.74 3.33 42.67
C ASP A 12 1.51 3.07 41.37
N ILE A 13 0.99 2.17 40.54
CA ILE A 13 1.46 2.01 39.16
C ILE A 13 0.86 3.16 38.37
N GLU A 14 1.59 4.28 38.29
CA GLU A 14 1.36 5.29 37.26
C GLU A 14 1.40 4.61 35.89
N LYS A 15 0.24 4.56 35.22
CA LYS A 15 0.18 4.22 33.80
C LYS A 15 0.99 5.27 33.04
N ALA A 16 2.05 4.84 32.38
CA ALA A 16 2.79 5.66 31.43
C ALA A 16 1.81 6.29 30.41
N PRO A 17 1.99 7.56 30.04
CA PRO A 17 1.12 8.20 29.06
C PRO A 17 1.24 7.46 27.73
N HIS A 18 0.09 7.11 27.16
CA HIS A 18 0.00 6.62 25.78
C HIS A 18 0.65 7.66 24.88
N GLU A 19 1.83 7.31 24.36
CA GLU A 19 2.54 8.08 23.36
C GLU A 19 1.60 8.22 22.15
N ASN A 20 1.12 9.45 21.91
CA ASN A 20 0.34 9.76 20.72
C ASN A 20 1.22 9.49 19.50
N ALA A 21 1.03 8.34 18.85
CA ALA A 21 1.69 8.04 17.59
C ALA A 21 1.38 9.18 16.60
N VAL A 22 2.42 9.92 16.22
CA VAL A 22 2.29 10.98 15.20
C VAL A 22 1.76 10.31 13.94
N PRO A 23 0.60 10.73 13.40
CA PRO A 23 0.08 10.13 12.18
C PRO A 23 1.10 10.33 11.06
N ALA A 24 1.40 9.25 10.33
CA ALA A 24 2.26 9.32 9.17
C ALA A 24 1.76 10.43 8.22
N PRO A 25 2.65 11.26 7.66
CA PRO A 25 2.24 12.36 6.81
C PRO A 25 1.45 11.83 5.61
N SER A 26 0.26 12.38 5.37
CA SER A 26 -0.57 12.00 4.23
C SER A 26 0.10 12.43 2.91
N LEU A 27 0.41 11.46 2.05
CA LEU A 27 0.96 11.72 0.71
C LEU A 27 -0.17 11.74 -0.33
N THR A 28 -0.34 12.85 -1.04
CA THR A 28 -1.27 12.95 -2.17
C THR A 28 -0.64 12.41 -3.46
N LEU A 29 -1.46 12.04 -4.46
CA LEU A 29 -0.96 11.60 -5.77
C LEU A 29 -0.14 12.68 -6.48
N GLU A 30 -0.55 13.95 -6.37
CA GLU A 30 0.21 15.07 -6.93
C GLU A 30 1.59 15.18 -6.27
N GLN A 31 1.65 15.13 -4.94
CA GLN A 31 2.92 15.13 -4.22
C GLN A 31 3.77 13.89 -4.55
N ALA A 32 3.15 12.73 -4.76
CA ALA A 32 3.86 11.53 -5.18
C ALA A 32 4.47 11.69 -6.58
N GLN A 33 3.72 12.23 -7.55
CA GLN A 33 4.22 12.54 -8.89
C GLN A 33 5.41 13.51 -8.82
N THR A 34 5.31 14.58 -8.03
CA THR A 34 6.39 15.54 -7.83
C THR A 34 7.61 14.89 -7.18
N LYS A 35 7.44 14.12 -6.10
CA LYS A 35 8.55 13.46 -5.41
C LYS A 35 9.28 12.45 -6.28
N VAL A 36 8.56 11.68 -7.09
CA VAL A 36 9.17 10.76 -8.07
C VAL A 36 9.95 11.55 -9.11
N ASP A 37 9.39 12.63 -9.64
CA ASP A 37 10.07 13.47 -10.64
C ASP A 37 11.36 14.09 -10.09
N GLU A 38 11.30 14.65 -8.88
CA GLU A 38 12.47 15.17 -8.18
C GLU A 38 13.51 14.08 -7.96
N TRP A 39 13.12 12.90 -7.49
CA TRP A 39 14.02 11.78 -7.27
C TRP A 39 14.71 11.35 -8.57
N ILE A 40 13.96 11.20 -9.66
CA ILE A 40 14.48 10.78 -10.97
C ILE A 40 15.44 11.80 -11.58
N LYS A 41 15.26 13.10 -11.30
CA LYS A 41 16.12 14.17 -11.81
C LYS A 41 17.36 14.44 -10.95
N THR A 42 17.31 14.08 -9.67
CA THR A 42 18.39 14.38 -8.70
C THR A 42 19.24 13.18 -8.37
N ILE A 43 18.61 12.05 -8.06
CA ILE A 43 19.25 10.78 -7.70
C ILE A 43 19.28 9.87 -8.92
N GLY A 44 18.17 9.79 -9.64
CA GLY A 44 18.15 9.23 -10.98
C GLY A 44 18.97 10.09 -11.94
N VAL A 45 19.55 9.46 -12.95
CA VAL A 45 20.27 10.18 -14.01
C VAL A 45 19.27 10.88 -14.95
N ARG A 46 18.18 10.18 -15.27
CA ARG A 46 17.05 10.62 -16.12
C ARG A 46 15.97 9.55 -16.10
N TYR A 47 14.80 9.86 -16.64
CA TYR A 47 13.83 8.84 -17.02
C TYR A 47 14.42 7.91 -18.10
N PHE A 48 14.09 6.62 -18.02
CA PHE A 48 14.18 5.72 -19.19
C PHE A 48 13.20 6.18 -20.27
N ASN A 49 13.24 5.59 -21.47
CA ASN A 49 12.16 5.87 -22.44
C ASN A 49 10.86 5.18 -21.98
N GLU A 50 9.73 5.60 -22.54
CA GLU A 50 8.38 5.14 -22.17
C GLU A 50 8.22 3.64 -22.35
N LEU A 51 8.78 3.05 -23.42
CA LEU A 51 8.69 1.61 -23.67
C LEU A 51 9.53 0.79 -22.69
N THR A 52 10.68 1.31 -22.27
CA THR A 52 11.47 0.69 -21.20
C THR A 52 10.70 0.73 -19.88
N ASN A 53 10.10 1.86 -19.51
CA ASN A 53 9.27 1.94 -18.30
C ASN A 53 7.99 1.10 -18.40
N LEU A 54 7.42 0.92 -19.60
CA LEU A 54 6.34 -0.05 -19.81
C LEU A 54 6.82 -1.49 -19.56
N GLY A 55 8.00 -1.86 -20.04
CA GLY A 55 8.60 -3.17 -19.78
C GLY A 55 8.79 -3.42 -18.29
N ILE A 56 9.38 -2.45 -17.58
CA ILE A 56 9.56 -2.50 -16.12
C ILE A 56 8.19 -2.61 -15.42
N LEU A 57 7.19 -1.82 -15.84
CA LEU A 57 5.84 -1.92 -15.26
C LEU A 57 5.27 -3.34 -15.38
N MET A 58 5.48 -4.02 -16.51
CA MET A 58 5.01 -5.39 -16.69
C MET A 58 5.78 -6.39 -15.82
N GLU A 59 7.06 -6.14 -15.57
CA GLU A 59 7.88 -6.91 -14.63
C GLU A 59 7.32 -6.80 -13.21
N GLU A 60 7.13 -5.58 -12.69
CA GLU A 60 6.61 -5.36 -11.32
C GLU A 60 5.19 -5.92 -11.14
N VAL A 61 4.34 -5.82 -12.18
CA VAL A 61 3.01 -6.45 -12.15
C VAL A 61 3.10 -7.98 -12.11
N GLY A 62 4.10 -8.57 -12.76
CA GLY A 62 4.37 -10.01 -12.70
C GLY A 62 4.83 -10.46 -11.31
N GLU A 63 5.70 -9.69 -10.68
CA GLU A 63 6.16 -9.87 -9.30
C GLU A 63 4.96 -9.86 -8.32
N LEU A 64 4.14 -8.80 -8.40
CA LEU A 64 2.92 -8.64 -7.62
C LEU A 64 1.95 -9.82 -7.81
N SER A 65 1.70 -10.19 -9.07
CA SER A 65 0.82 -11.29 -9.43
C SER A 65 1.27 -12.61 -8.80
N ARG A 66 2.57 -12.90 -8.85
CA ARG A 66 3.17 -14.10 -8.25
C ARG A 66 2.91 -14.16 -6.75
N LEU A 67 3.02 -13.05 -6.01
CA LEU A 67 2.70 -13.02 -4.59
C LEU A 67 1.20 -13.20 -4.32
N MET A 68 0.34 -12.52 -5.09
CA MET A 68 -1.11 -12.63 -4.93
C MET A 68 -1.62 -14.05 -5.16
N VAL A 69 -1.14 -14.74 -6.21
CA VAL A 69 -1.52 -16.13 -6.51
C VAL A 69 -1.10 -17.06 -5.38
N ARG A 70 0.07 -16.86 -4.77
CA ARG A 70 0.50 -17.66 -3.63
C ARG A 70 -0.34 -17.40 -2.38
N GLN A 71 -0.60 -16.13 -2.07
CA GLN A 71 -1.27 -15.72 -0.83
C GLN A 71 -2.78 -15.95 -0.84
N TYR A 72 -3.43 -15.78 -1.99
CA TYR A 72 -4.89 -15.79 -2.12
C TYR A 72 -5.41 -16.81 -3.14
N GLY A 73 -4.53 -17.45 -3.91
CA GLY A 73 -4.92 -18.49 -4.85
C GLY A 73 -5.12 -19.85 -4.18
N GLU A 74 -5.69 -20.79 -4.93
CA GLU A 74 -5.99 -22.14 -4.45
C GLU A 74 -4.77 -23.09 -4.41
N GLN A 75 -3.59 -22.59 -4.81
CA GLN A 75 -2.36 -23.36 -4.76
C GLN A 75 -1.76 -23.34 -3.35
N SER A 76 -1.61 -24.51 -2.73
CA SER A 76 -1.06 -24.64 -1.39
C SER A 76 0.39 -24.16 -1.33
N PHE A 77 0.71 -23.31 -0.35
CA PHE A 77 2.10 -22.97 -0.02
C PHE A 77 2.90 -24.26 0.22
N LYS A 78 4.06 -24.39 -0.43
CA LYS A 78 5.07 -25.35 0.03
C LYS A 78 5.50 -24.88 1.43
N GLN A 79 5.44 -25.76 2.44
CA GLN A 79 5.65 -25.45 3.87
C GLN A 79 6.91 -24.61 4.22
N LYS A 80 7.89 -24.51 3.31
CA LYS A 80 9.15 -23.77 3.45
C LYS A 80 9.12 -22.30 2.97
N GLU A 81 7.97 -21.76 2.56
CA GLU A 81 7.85 -20.32 2.21
C GLU A 81 7.17 -19.48 3.31
N THR A 82 6.96 -20.06 4.49
CA THR A 82 6.29 -19.45 5.65
C THR A 82 7.10 -18.31 6.33
N HIS A 83 8.30 -18.00 5.84
CA HIS A 83 9.21 -17.01 6.43
C HIS A 83 9.11 -15.63 5.78
N LEU A 84 8.48 -15.53 4.60
CA LEU A 84 8.19 -14.23 4.01
C LEU A 84 7.06 -13.62 4.83
N ASN A 85 7.29 -12.43 5.38
CA ASN A 85 6.18 -11.59 5.82
C ASN A 85 5.39 -11.20 4.56
N THR A 86 4.43 -12.03 4.16
CA THR A 86 3.75 -11.91 2.86
C THR A 86 3.04 -10.57 2.71
N LYS A 87 2.64 -9.94 3.82
CA LYS A 87 2.05 -8.59 3.80
C LYS A 87 3.08 -7.51 3.44
N GLN A 88 4.29 -7.61 3.99
CA GLN A 88 5.37 -6.67 3.63
C GLN A 88 5.76 -6.85 2.16
N ALA A 89 6.01 -8.09 1.73
CA ALA A 89 6.35 -8.36 0.34
C ALA A 89 5.25 -7.86 -0.62
N LEU A 90 3.97 -8.09 -0.30
CA LEU A 90 2.86 -7.58 -1.11
C LEU A 90 2.83 -6.05 -1.14
N SER A 91 3.12 -5.38 -0.03
CA SER A 91 3.20 -3.92 0.04
C SER A 91 4.33 -3.37 -0.83
N ASP A 92 5.48 -4.05 -0.85
CA ASP A 92 6.66 -3.65 -1.62
C ASP A 92 6.33 -3.73 -3.13
N GLU A 93 5.80 -4.86 -3.61
CA GLU A 93 5.43 -5.00 -5.04
C GLU A 93 4.34 -4.01 -5.48
N MET A 94 3.37 -3.70 -4.61
CA MET A 94 2.36 -2.68 -4.90
C MET A 94 2.99 -1.28 -5.01
N ALA A 95 4.00 -0.99 -4.19
CA ALA A 95 4.73 0.27 -4.24
C ALA A 95 5.57 0.37 -5.52
N ASP A 96 6.23 -0.72 -5.95
CA ASP A 96 7.03 -0.75 -7.17
C ASP A 96 6.15 -0.57 -8.43
N VAL A 97 5.00 -1.24 -8.49
CA VAL A 97 4.01 -1.00 -9.55
C VAL A 97 3.57 0.46 -9.59
N LEU A 98 3.25 1.05 -8.42
CA LEU A 98 2.84 2.46 -8.35
C LEU A 98 3.99 3.40 -8.76
N TRP A 99 5.22 3.11 -8.37
CA TRP A 99 6.40 3.91 -8.70
C TRP A 99 6.62 4.02 -10.20
N VAL A 100 6.56 2.89 -10.91
CA VAL A 100 6.76 2.88 -12.37
C VAL A 100 5.57 3.51 -13.09
N LEU A 101 4.35 3.35 -12.57
CA LEU A 101 3.18 4.06 -13.08
C LEU A 101 3.30 5.59 -12.92
N LEU A 102 3.82 6.06 -11.78
CA LEU A 102 4.13 7.48 -11.56
C LEU A 102 5.17 7.99 -12.56
N CYS A 103 6.21 7.20 -12.84
CA CYS A 103 7.20 7.53 -13.87
C CYS A 103 6.53 7.73 -15.24
N LEU A 104 5.73 6.75 -15.69
CA LEU A 104 5.04 6.83 -16.97
C LEU A 104 4.07 8.02 -17.05
N ALA A 105 3.34 8.30 -15.97
CA ALA A 105 2.43 9.43 -15.91
C ALA A 105 3.18 10.77 -16.07
N ASN A 106 4.30 10.94 -15.37
CA ASN A 106 5.14 12.13 -15.48
C ASN A 106 5.70 12.31 -16.89
N GLN A 107 6.21 11.23 -17.51
CA GLN A 107 6.77 11.27 -18.87
C GLN A 107 5.73 11.60 -19.94
N THR A 108 4.51 11.09 -19.78
CA THR A 108 3.42 11.27 -20.75
C THR A 108 2.56 12.50 -20.48
N GLY A 109 2.87 13.27 -19.42
CA GLY A 109 2.12 14.46 -19.04
C GLY A 109 0.74 14.17 -18.44
N VAL A 110 0.51 12.95 -17.94
CA VAL A 110 -0.74 12.56 -17.30
C VAL A 110 -0.76 13.02 -15.85
N ASN A 111 -1.76 13.81 -15.49
CA ASN A 111 -2.06 14.14 -14.09
C ASN A 111 -2.93 13.01 -13.49
N LEU A 112 -2.35 12.18 -12.61
CA LEU A 112 -3.01 11.01 -12.05
C LEU A 112 -4.15 11.38 -11.10
N THR A 113 -4.03 12.47 -10.35
CA THR A 113 -5.12 12.97 -9.49
C THR A 113 -6.37 13.24 -10.32
N THR A 114 -6.23 13.98 -11.42
CA THR A 114 -7.31 14.31 -12.34
C THR A 114 -7.85 13.06 -13.05
N ALA A 115 -6.96 12.21 -13.56
CA ALA A 115 -7.34 10.98 -14.27
C ALA A 115 -8.11 10.01 -13.35
N LEU A 116 -7.70 9.89 -12.09
CA LEU A 116 -8.37 9.05 -11.11
C LEU A 116 -9.73 9.63 -10.71
N GLN A 117 -9.82 10.95 -10.48
CA GLN A 117 -11.10 11.61 -10.20
C GLN A 117 -12.10 11.41 -11.33
N GLN A 118 -11.69 11.64 -12.58
CA GLN A 118 -12.54 11.40 -13.75
C GLN A 118 -12.96 9.93 -13.87
N ASN A 119 -12.10 8.99 -13.51
CA ASN A 119 -12.44 7.58 -13.47
C ASN A 119 -13.50 7.26 -12.40
N PHE A 120 -13.44 7.89 -11.23
CA PHE A 120 -14.49 7.79 -10.22
C PHE A 120 -15.81 8.35 -10.72
N ASP A 121 -15.82 9.53 -11.35
CA ASP A 121 -17.04 10.15 -11.86
C ASP A 121 -17.69 9.27 -12.93
N LYS A 122 -16.89 8.75 -13.88
CA LYS A 122 -17.36 7.83 -14.94
C LYS A 122 -17.95 6.55 -14.36
N LYS A 123 -17.26 5.89 -13.42
CA LYS A 123 -17.76 4.65 -12.79
C LYS A 123 -18.98 4.92 -11.95
N THR A 124 -19.03 6.03 -11.21
CA THR A 124 -20.18 6.40 -10.38
C THR A 124 -21.43 6.64 -11.23
N ILE A 125 -21.29 7.34 -12.37
CA ILE A 125 -22.40 7.56 -13.30
C ILE A 125 -22.84 6.25 -13.96
N ARG A 126 -21.90 5.43 -14.43
CA ARG A 126 -22.19 4.16 -15.12
C ARG A 126 -22.82 3.11 -14.19
N ASP A 127 -22.33 3.04 -12.95
CA ASP A 127 -22.62 1.94 -12.03
C ASP A 127 -23.66 2.31 -10.96
N LYS A 128 -24.19 3.55 -10.98
CA LYS A 128 -25.24 4.04 -10.08
C LYS A 128 -26.43 3.08 -9.96
N ASP A 129 -26.77 2.42 -11.06
CA ASP A 129 -27.93 1.51 -11.15
C ASP A 129 -27.55 0.03 -11.32
N ARG A 130 -26.26 -0.32 -11.49
CA ARG A 130 -25.83 -1.68 -11.91
C ARG A 130 -25.41 -2.60 -10.77
N HIS A 131 -24.75 -2.08 -9.73
CA HIS A 131 -24.19 -2.93 -8.65
C HIS A 131 -25.02 -2.93 -7.37
N LYS A 132 -25.63 -1.79 -7.00
CA LYS A 132 -26.44 -1.68 -5.77
C LYS A 132 -27.64 -2.63 -5.75
N ASN A 133 -28.18 -3.00 -6.91
CA ASN A 133 -29.36 -3.86 -7.03
C ASN A 133 -29.04 -5.27 -7.54
N ASN A 134 -27.76 -5.67 -7.65
CA ASN A 134 -27.41 -7.01 -8.11
C ASN A 134 -27.43 -7.99 -6.91
N PRO A 135 -28.38 -8.93 -6.82
CA PRO A 135 -28.49 -9.86 -5.69
C PRO A 135 -27.25 -10.75 -5.55
N ALA A 136 -26.56 -11.06 -6.67
CA ALA A 136 -25.36 -11.89 -6.67
C ALA A 136 -24.14 -11.21 -6.01
N LEU A 137 -24.18 -9.89 -5.79
CA LEU A 137 -23.13 -9.11 -5.13
C LEU A 137 -23.50 -8.74 -3.67
N GLN A 138 -24.75 -8.99 -3.25
CA GLN A 138 -25.20 -8.75 -1.87
C GLN A 138 -25.06 -9.99 -0.98
N THR A 139 -24.81 -11.15 -1.56
CA THR A 139 -24.59 -12.41 -0.84
C THR A 139 -23.10 -12.74 -0.73
N GLU A 140 -22.35 -12.00 0.07
CA GLU A 140 -21.18 -12.56 0.77
C GLU A 140 -21.16 -12.02 2.22
N SER A 141 -22.09 -12.53 3.04
CA SER A 141 -21.89 -12.61 4.48
C SER A 141 -21.30 -13.99 4.78
N GLY A 142 -19.97 -14.05 4.88
CA GLY A 142 -19.27 -15.22 5.43
C GLY A 142 -18.07 -15.70 4.61
N ARG A 143 -16.96 -14.96 4.68
CA ARG A 143 -15.59 -15.51 4.61
C ARG A 143 -14.68 -14.69 5.51
#